data_AF-A0A552UXK5-F1
#
_entry.id   AF-A0A552UXK5-F1
#
_cell.length_a   1.000
_cell.length_b   1.000
_cell.length_c   1.000
_cell.angle_alpha   90.00
_cell.angle_beta   90.00
_cell.angle_gamma   90.00
#
_symmetry.space_group_name_H-M   'P 1'
#
loop_
_entity.id
_entity.type
_entity.pdbx_description
1 polymer ?
#
loop_
_entity_poly.entity_id
_entity_poly.type
_entity_poly.pdbx_seq_one_letter_code
_entity_poly.pdbx_strand_id
1 'polypeptide(L)'
;MENEIIQIKKYICKKLINNPNNINHCIEEYLKWLKDESYDYSMFYDDDEILDFDACITTIAEENFDIKDFYIFEIPIAGVYIFMSNDGKKEFSIVCGEYFEKEKDRFYPAYVDEHILLLADSIEEAIKKNNL
;
A
#
# COMPACT_ATOMS: atom_id res chain seq x y z
N MET A 1 -14.53 -9.76 13.01
CA MET A 1 -14.18 -9.00 11.81
C MET A 1 -13.06 -8.01 12.10
N GLU A 2 -13.22 -7.05 13.00
CA GLU A 2 -12.16 -6.06 13.31
C GLU A 2 -10.82 -6.69 13.78
N ASN A 3 -10.89 -7.71 14.63
CA ASN A 3 -9.68 -8.46 15.01
C ASN A 3 -9.06 -9.28 13.87
N GLU A 4 -9.82 -9.66 12.85
CA GLU A 4 -9.35 -10.48 11.73
C GLU A 4 -8.62 -9.62 10.70
N ILE A 5 -9.21 -8.47 10.34
CA ILE A 5 -8.57 -7.50 9.42
C ILE A 5 -7.25 -7.00 10.00
N ILE A 6 -7.16 -6.74 11.31
CA ILE A 6 -5.90 -6.35 11.96
C ILE A 6 -4.83 -7.43 11.83
N GLN A 7 -5.17 -8.72 11.93
CA GLN A 7 -4.18 -9.80 11.74
C GLN A 7 -3.72 -9.89 10.29
N ILE A 8 -4.62 -9.68 9.32
CA ILE A 8 -4.29 -9.66 7.89
C ILE A 8 -3.36 -8.48 7.59
N LYS A 9 -3.69 -7.27 8.06
CA LYS A 9 -2.83 -6.08 7.95
C LYS A 9 -1.43 -6.34 8.50
N LYS A 10 -1.33 -6.91 9.72
CA LYS A 10 -0.04 -7.31 10.33
C LYS A 10 0.72 -8.34 9.50
N TYR A 11 0.02 -9.29 8.89
CA TYR A 11 0.64 -10.27 7.99
C TYR A 11 1.21 -9.59 6.74
N ILE A 12 0.44 -8.72 6.08
CA ILE A 12 0.85 -7.96 4.89
C ILE A 12 2.11 -7.15 5.21
N CYS A 13 2.09 -6.34 6.28
CA CYS A 13 3.24 -5.53 6.69
C CYS A 13 4.49 -6.39 6.96
N LYS A 14 4.34 -7.54 7.62
CA LYS A 14 5.46 -8.47 7.85
C LYS A 14 6.02 -9.09 6.56
N LYS A 15 5.24 -9.16 5.48
CA LYS A 15 5.73 -9.57 4.17
C LYS A 15 6.46 -8.44 3.45
N LEU A 16 5.97 -7.21 3.61
CA LEU A 16 6.56 -6.02 2.99
C LEU A 16 7.86 -5.52 3.67
N ILE A 17 8.14 -5.93 4.92
CA ILE A 17 9.27 -5.44 5.76
C ILE A 17 10.69 -5.82 5.27
N ASN A 18 10.85 -6.28 4.03
CA ASN A 18 12.14 -6.66 3.46
C ASN A 18 12.63 -5.69 2.38
N ASN A 19 12.25 -4.42 2.49
CA ASN A 19 12.66 -3.39 1.54
C ASN A 19 14.03 -2.79 1.94
N PRO A 20 15.01 -2.68 1.03
CA PRO A 20 16.28 -2.01 1.34
C PRO A 20 16.16 -0.49 1.60
N ASN A 21 15.01 0.13 1.31
CA ASN A 21 14.78 1.57 1.49
C ASN A 21 14.24 1.93 2.89
N ASN A 22 14.11 3.23 3.19
CA ASN A 22 13.61 3.78 4.46
C ASN A 22 12.17 3.36 4.85
N ILE A 23 11.48 2.60 4.00
CA ILE A 23 10.08 2.20 4.17
C ILE A 23 9.90 1.19 5.31
N ASN A 24 10.93 0.39 5.65
CA ASN A 24 10.84 -0.52 6.80
C ASN A 24 10.50 0.22 8.09
N HIS A 25 11.05 1.42 8.27
CA HIS A 25 10.75 2.23 9.44
C HIS A 25 9.28 2.67 9.46
N CYS A 26 8.73 3.15 8.33
CA CYS A 26 7.30 3.49 8.21
C CYS A 26 6.40 2.29 8.52
N ILE A 27 6.75 1.10 8.02
CA ILE A 27 6.02 -0.14 8.31
C ILE A 27 6.08 -0.49 9.80
N GLU A 28 7.24 -0.33 10.45
CA GLU A 28 7.40 -0.58 11.88
C GLU A 28 6.59 0.40 12.74
N GLU A 29 6.59 1.70 12.40
CA GLU A 29 5.77 2.71 13.09
C GLU A 29 4.28 2.43 12.90
N TYR A 30 3.85 2.10 11.69
CA TYR A 30 2.47 1.67 11.42
C TYR A 30 2.07 0.43 12.23
N LEU A 31 2.96 -0.56 12.37
CA LEU A 31 2.69 -1.74 13.21
C LEU A 31 2.54 -1.41 14.69
N LYS A 32 3.20 -0.36 15.19
CA LYS A 32 3.02 0.15 16.56
C LYS A 32 1.68 0.87 16.69
N TRP A 33 1.33 1.73 15.74
CA TRP A 33 0.03 2.40 15.70
C TRP A 33 -1.14 1.41 15.60
N LEU A 34 -1.04 0.36 14.78
CA LEU A 34 -2.03 -0.74 14.71
C LEU A 34 -2.23 -1.50 16.04
N LYS A 35 -1.32 -1.36 16.99
CA LYS A 35 -1.44 -1.96 18.33
C LYS A 35 -2.07 -0.97 19.32
N ASP A 36 -1.84 0.31 19.11
CA ASP A 36 -2.27 1.40 19.96
C ASP A 36 -2.46 2.65 19.09
N GLU A 37 -3.70 2.96 18.72
CA GLU A 37 -4.02 4.13 17.88
C GLU A 37 -3.70 5.46 18.58
N SER A 38 -3.43 5.45 19.89
CA SER A 38 -2.94 6.61 20.64
C SER A 38 -1.41 6.76 20.62
N TYR A 39 -0.71 5.84 19.95
CA TYR A 39 0.73 5.90 19.74
C TYR A 39 1.09 7.16 18.96
N ASP A 40 2.10 7.89 19.45
CA ASP A 40 2.66 9.05 18.77
C ASP A 40 3.57 8.58 17.62
N TYR A 41 3.07 8.74 16.39
CA TYR A 41 3.72 8.36 15.15
C TYR A 41 4.37 9.55 14.43
N SER A 42 4.81 10.58 15.17
CA SER A 42 5.46 11.81 14.70
C SER A 42 6.71 11.66 13.79
N MET A 43 7.09 10.43 13.43
CA MET A 43 8.10 10.14 12.40
C MET A 43 7.51 9.97 10.99
N PHE A 44 6.18 9.81 10.84
CA PHE A 44 5.52 10.12 9.57
C PHE A 44 5.59 11.63 9.34
N TYR A 45 5.81 12.05 8.10
CA TYR A 45 5.99 13.47 7.79
C TYR A 45 4.69 14.27 7.97
N ASP A 46 3.55 13.56 7.92
CA ASP A 46 2.21 14.10 8.11
C ASP A 46 1.29 13.03 8.74
N ASP A 47 0.29 13.46 9.50
CA ASP A 47 -0.74 12.57 10.07
C ASP A 47 -1.54 11.85 8.97
N ASP A 48 -1.62 12.45 7.78
CA ASP A 48 -2.28 11.87 6.61
C ASP A 48 -1.53 10.66 6.04
N GLU A 49 -0.20 10.58 6.20
CA GLU A 49 0.60 9.48 5.61
C GLU A 49 0.33 8.11 6.25
N ILE A 50 0.05 8.07 7.56
CA ILE A 50 -0.25 6.81 8.25
C ILE A 50 -1.66 6.31 7.91
N LEU A 51 -2.61 7.24 7.72
CA LEU A 51 -3.97 6.94 7.31
C LEU A 51 -4.02 6.45 5.86
N ASP A 52 -3.28 7.10 4.98
CA ASP A 52 -3.09 6.67 3.59
C ASP A 52 -2.47 5.26 3.52
N PHE A 53 -1.46 5.00 4.36
CA PHE A 53 -0.86 3.68 4.42
C PHE A 53 -1.84 2.64 4.98
N ASP A 54 -2.63 2.98 6.00
CA ASP A 54 -3.67 2.10 6.51
C ASP A 54 -4.70 1.75 5.43
N ALA A 55 -5.16 2.73 4.66
CA ALA A 55 -6.13 2.54 3.59
C ALA A 55 -5.55 1.71 2.43
N CYS A 56 -4.28 1.92 2.08
CA CYS A 56 -3.54 1.11 1.12
C CYS A 56 -3.46 -0.36 1.57
N ILE A 57 -3.03 -0.62 2.81
CA ILE A 57 -2.93 -1.97 3.35
C ILE A 57 -4.32 -2.62 3.52
N THR A 58 -5.35 -1.82 3.83
CA THR A 58 -6.75 -2.27 3.85
C THR A 58 -7.19 -2.76 2.48
N THR A 59 -6.86 -2.03 1.41
CA THR A 59 -7.19 -2.41 0.03
C THR A 59 -6.60 -3.77 -0.32
N ILE A 60 -5.33 -4.03 0.01
CA ILE A 60 -4.69 -5.33 -0.19
C ILE A 60 -5.40 -6.45 0.59
N ALA A 61 -5.80 -6.15 1.83
CA ALA A 61 -6.50 -7.11 2.69
C ALA A 61 -7.90 -7.45 2.16
N GLU A 62 -8.66 -6.45 1.70
CA GLU A 62 -10.00 -6.62 1.14
C GLU A 62 -10.00 -7.40 -0.17
N GLU A 63 -8.97 -7.22 -1.01
CA GLU A 63 -8.79 -8.02 -2.22
C GLU A 63 -8.29 -9.44 -1.96
N ASN A 64 -7.91 -9.75 -0.71
CA ASN A 64 -7.33 -11.05 -0.35
C ASN A 64 -6.12 -11.41 -1.23
N PHE A 65 -5.30 -10.41 -1.56
CA PHE A 65 -4.16 -10.56 -2.46
C PHE A 65 -2.93 -11.13 -1.74
N ASP A 66 -2.24 -12.11 -2.35
CA ASP A 66 -1.02 -12.71 -1.80
C ASP A 66 0.21 -11.85 -2.09
N ILE A 67 0.50 -10.94 -1.16
CA ILE A 67 1.61 -10.00 -1.25
C ILE A 67 3.01 -10.61 -0.98
N LYS A 68 3.11 -11.93 -0.69
CA LYS A 68 4.35 -12.52 -0.13
C LYS A 68 5.61 -12.33 -0.99
N ASP A 69 5.43 -12.21 -2.31
CA ASP A 69 6.51 -12.10 -3.28
C ASP A 69 6.71 -10.65 -3.75
N PHE A 70 6.16 -9.67 -3.04
CA PHE A 70 6.22 -8.25 -3.37
C PHE A 70 6.90 -7.43 -2.26
N TYR A 71 7.48 -6.31 -2.68
CA TYR A 71 7.97 -5.26 -1.80
C TYR A 71 7.52 -3.90 -2.34
N ILE A 72 7.51 -2.88 -1.49
CA ILE A 72 7.19 -1.51 -1.92
C ILE A 72 8.38 -0.98 -2.72
N PHE A 73 8.22 -0.61 -3.98
CA PHE A 73 9.35 -0.30 -4.84
C PHE A 73 10.05 1.01 -4.45
N GLU A 74 9.27 2.05 -4.19
CA GLU A 74 9.74 3.41 -3.90
C GLU A 74 9.06 4.00 -2.68
N ILE A 75 9.67 5.03 -2.09
CA ILE A 75 9.05 5.80 -1.01
C ILE A 75 7.70 6.30 -1.54
N PRO A 76 6.58 6.06 -0.83
CA PRO A 76 5.28 6.52 -1.30
C PRO A 76 5.31 8.02 -1.51
N ILE A 77 4.86 8.49 -2.67
CA ILE A 77 4.78 9.91 -2.98
C ILE A 77 3.31 10.25 -3.13
N ALA A 78 2.81 11.09 -2.23
CA ALA A 78 1.47 11.66 -2.28
C ALA A 78 0.39 10.59 -2.57
N GLY A 79 0.11 9.70 -1.62
CA GLY A 79 -0.96 8.70 -1.79
C GLY A 79 -0.78 7.73 -2.98
N VAL A 80 0.43 7.55 -3.51
CA VAL A 80 0.76 6.54 -4.53
C VAL A 80 1.74 5.52 -3.94
N TYR A 81 1.31 4.27 -3.88
CA TYR A 81 2.11 3.14 -3.38
C TYR A 81 2.39 2.16 -4.51
N ILE A 82 3.66 2.01 -4.89
CA ILE A 82 4.08 1.11 -5.97
C ILE A 82 4.66 -0.16 -5.36
N PHE A 83 4.23 -1.31 -5.85
CA PHE A 83 4.65 -2.64 -5.38
C PHE A 83 5.26 -3.41 -6.53
N MET A 84 6.49 -3.90 -6.34
CA MET A 84 7.18 -4.72 -7.33
C MET A 84 7.44 -6.13 -6.79
N SER A 85 7.32 -7.13 -7.65
CA SER A 85 7.66 -8.51 -7.30
C SER A 85 9.16 -8.68 -7.10
N ASN A 86 9.56 -9.64 -6.27
CA ASN A 86 10.95 -9.96 -5.96
C ASN A 86 11.80 -10.31 -7.20
N ASP A 87 11.16 -10.79 -8.29
CA ASP A 87 11.83 -11.09 -9.56
C ASP A 87 11.82 -9.91 -10.55
N GLY A 88 11.21 -8.78 -10.18
CA GLY A 88 11.12 -7.56 -11.00
C GLY A 88 10.21 -7.66 -12.22
N LYS A 89 9.33 -8.68 -12.29
CA LYS A 89 8.49 -8.95 -13.47
C LYS A 89 7.03 -8.55 -13.31
N LYS A 90 6.61 -8.18 -12.11
CA LYS A 90 5.24 -7.78 -11.84
C LYS A 90 5.30 -6.52 -11.02
N GLU A 91 4.46 -5.58 -11.40
CA GLU A 91 4.28 -4.34 -10.69
C GLU A 91 2.79 -4.04 -10.60
N PHE A 92 2.37 -3.41 -9.51
CA PHE A 92 1.07 -2.76 -9.43
C PHE A 92 1.19 -1.56 -8.50
N SER A 93 0.21 -0.66 -8.62
CA SER A 93 0.12 0.49 -7.75
C SER A 93 -1.20 0.47 -6.99
N ILE A 94 -1.21 1.10 -5.83
CA ILE A 94 -2.42 1.42 -5.07
C ILE A 94 -2.39 2.93 -4.83
N VAL A 95 -3.46 3.62 -5.24
CA VAL A 95 -3.49 5.08 -5.34
C VAL A 95 -4.72 5.68 -4.66
N CYS A 96 -4.54 6.85 -4.07
CA CYS A 96 -5.60 7.64 -3.46
C CYS A 96 -6.68 8.01 -4.50
N GLY A 97 -7.95 7.86 -4.12
CA GLY A 97 -9.10 8.17 -4.94
C GLY A 97 -9.20 9.64 -5.35
N GLU A 98 -8.62 10.56 -4.56
CA GLU A 98 -8.60 11.99 -4.87
C GLU A 98 -7.96 12.28 -6.24
N TYR A 99 -7.00 11.46 -6.70
CA TYR A 99 -6.41 11.57 -8.03
C TYR A 99 -7.38 11.35 -9.20
N PHE A 100 -8.55 10.76 -8.92
CA PHE A 100 -9.55 10.40 -9.93
C PHE A 100 -10.92 11.01 -9.61
N GLU A 101 -10.96 12.07 -8.79
CA GLU A 101 -12.21 12.68 -8.32
C GLU A 101 -13.15 11.66 -7.61
N LYS A 102 -12.55 10.64 -6.97
CA LYS A 102 -13.25 9.63 -6.16
C LYS A 102 -13.16 9.95 -4.67
N GLU A 103 -13.73 9.07 -3.84
CA GLU A 103 -13.64 9.11 -2.37
C GLU A 103 -12.19 9.38 -1.92
N LYS A 104 -12.00 10.51 -1.22
CA LYS A 104 -10.70 11.06 -0.84
C LYS A 104 -9.88 10.14 0.08
N ASP A 105 -10.56 9.36 0.92
CA ASP A 105 -9.91 8.50 1.91
C ASP A 105 -9.90 7.02 1.49
N ARG A 106 -10.15 6.76 0.19
CA ARG A 106 -10.20 5.40 -0.36
C ARG A 106 -9.10 5.19 -1.38
N PHE A 107 -8.49 4.03 -1.32
CA PHE A 107 -7.43 3.62 -2.21
C PHE A 107 -7.92 2.59 -3.21
N TYR A 108 -7.32 2.60 -4.39
CA TYR A 108 -7.73 1.76 -5.52
C TYR A 108 -6.50 1.16 -6.20
N PRO A 109 -6.60 -0.09 -6.69
CA PRO A 109 -5.60 -0.63 -7.58
C PRO A 109 -5.48 0.24 -8.83
N ALA A 110 -4.25 0.42 -9.29
CA ALA A 110 -3.95 1.22 -10.46
C ALA A 110 -2.69 0.72 -11.17
N TYR A 111 -2.61 1.15 -12.42
CA TYR A 111 -1.41 1.16 -13.23
C TYR A 111 -0.86 2.59 -13.24
N VAL A 112 0.39 2.76 -12.82
CA VAL A 112 1.12 4.02 -12.89
C VAL A 112 2.38 3.78 -13.71
N ASP A 113 2.61 4.58 -14.74
CA ASP A 113 3.90 4.72 -15.41
C ASP A 113 4.30 6.22 -15.50
N GLU A 114 5.37 6.52 -16.24
CA GLU A 114 5.86 7.90 -16.42
C GLU A 114 4.89 8.85 -17.15
N HIS A 115 3.82 8.34 -17.75
CA HIS A 115 2.91 9.06 -18.63
C HIS A 115 1.42 8.83 -18.33
N ILE A 116 1.09 7.80 -17.56
CA ILE A 116 -0.25 7.22 -17.46
C ILE A 116 -0.54 6.88 -16.00
N LEU A 117 -1.73 7.28 -15.56
CA LEU A 117 -2.31 6.89 -14.29
C LEU A 117 -3.73 6.36 -14.58
N LEU A 118 -3.93 5.05 -14.45
CA LEU A 118 -5.19 4.37 -14.78
C LEU A 118 -5.65 3.48 -13.63
N LEU A 119 -6.92 3.61 -13.25
CA LEU A 119 -7.53 2.68 -12.31
C LEU A 119 -7.67 1.27 -12.91
N ALA A 120 -7.66 0.30 -12.00
CA ALA A 120 -7.98 -1.08 -12.26
C ALA A 120 -9.09 -1.54 -11.29
N ASP A 121 -9.87 -2.54 -11.71
CA ASP A 121 -10.93 -3.12 -10.90
C ASP A 121 -10.39 -4.10 -9.84
N SER A 122 -9.14 -4.59 -10.02
CA SER A 122 -8.40 -5.37 -9.02
C SER A 122 -6.87 -5.22 -9.16
N ILE A 123 -6.12 -5.65 -8.15
CA ILE A 123 -4.66 -5.77 -8.17
C ILE A 123 -4.20 -6.69 -9.31
N GLU A 124 -4.88 -7.81 -9.58
CA GLU A 124 -4.52 -8.66 -10.72
C GLU A 124 -4.72 -7.99 -12.07
N GLU A 125 -5.74 -7.13 -12.20
CA GLU A 125 -5.91 -6.32 -13.40
C GLU A 125 -4.81 -5.26 -13.51
N ALA A 126 -4.46 -4.58 -12.41
CA ALA A 126 -3.35 -3.64 -12.37
C ALA A 126 -2.03 -4.30 -12.81
N ILE A 127 -1.72 -5.49 -12.31
CA ILE A 127 -0.53 -6.27 -12.71
C ILE A 127 -0.56 -6.60 -14.21
N LYS A 128 -1.72 -6.97 -14.75
CA LYS A 128 -1.84 -7.28 -16.19
C LYS A 128 -1.58 -6.04 -17.03
N LYS A 129 -2.16 -4.90 -16.67
CA LYS A 129 -1.96 -3.61 -17.38
C LYS A 129 -0.51 -3.16 -17.35
N ASN A 130 0.18 -3.35 -16.23
CA ASN A 130 1.61 -3.05 -16.08
C ASN A 130 2.55 -3.85 -16.98
N ASN A 131 2.10 -5.01 -17.47
CA ASN A 131 2.91 -5.94 -18.25
C ASN A 131 2.50 -6.00 -19.74
N LEU A 132 1.70 -5.04 -20.21
CA LEU A 132 1.30 -4.89 -21.61
C LEU A 132 2.20 -3.89 -22.34
#